data_AF-A0A7J5GR55-F1
#
_entry.id   AF-A0A7J5GR55-F1
#
_cell.length_a   1.000
_cell.length_b   1.000
_cell.length_c   1.000
_cell.angle_alpha   90.00
_cell.angle_beta   90.00
_cell.angle_gamma   90.00
#
_symmetry.space_group_name_H-M   'P 1'
#
loop_
_entity.id
_entity.type
_entity.pdbx_description
1 polymer ?
#
loop_
_entity_poly.entity_id
_entity_poly.type
_entity_poly.pdbx_seq_one_letter_code
_entity_poly.pdbx_strand_id
1 'polypeptide(L)'
;MARILIIRFSALGDVAMTIPVIHSLAVQYPQHEITVLSRAVWQPLFQGLPANVGFVGADLTGKHKGLWGLNSLYSELKAMHFDYIADFHHVLRSKYLCLRFRLANKPVASICKGRAGKKKLVRRHDKVMENQKSSFRRYADVLEKLGLPVLLNFSSIYGEGKGNFAEIEPVTGPKEGQKWIGIAPFAKHRGKIYPLELQEQVIA
;
A
#
# COMPACT_ATOMS: atom_id res chain seq x y z
N MET A 1 -4.93 -12.37 21.09
CA MET A 1 -4.13 -11.30 20.48
C MET A 1 -3.35 -11.91 19.32
N ALA A 2 -3.28 -11.27 18.16
CA ALA A 2 -2.58 -11.84 17.00
C ALA A 2 -1.71 -10.78 16.33
N ARG A 3 -0.57 -11.20 15.78
CA ARG A 3 0.38 -10.35 15.04
C ARG A 3 0.26 -10.59 13.55
N ILE A 4 -0.08 -9.56 12.80
CA ILE A 4 -0.40 -9.65 11.38
C ILE A 4 0.67 -8.90 10.58
N LEU A 5 1.36 -9.59 9.66
CA LEU A 5 2.28 -8.97 8.72
C LEU A 5 1.57 -8.69 7.39
N ILE A 6 1.55 -7.44 6.94
CA ILE A 6 1.00 -7.03 5.65
C ILE A 6 2.14 -6.60 4.72
N ILE A 7 2.27 -7.24 3.55
CA ILE A 7 3.39 -7.01 2.62
C ILE A 7 2.94 -6.22 1.39
N ARG A 8 3.48 -5.01 1.19
CA ARG A 8 3.28 -4.20 -0.03
C ARG A 8 4.46 -3.26 -0.32
N PHE A 9 5.37 -3.64 -1.22
CA PHE A 9 6.60 -2.86 -1.48
C PHE A 9 6.46 -1.69 -2.49
N SER A 10 5.55 -1.78 -3.45
CA SER A 10 5.45 -0.80 -4.56
C SER A 10 4.13 -0.93 -5.30
N ALA A 11 3.72 0.00 -6.18
CA ALA A 11 4.24 1.37 -6.29
C ALA A 11 3.53 2.30 -5.30
N LEU A 12 3.96 3.56 -5.19
CA LEU A 12 3.42 4.57 -4.27
C LEU A 12 1.88 4.53 -4.20
N GLY A 13 1.20 4.65 -5.35
CA GLY A 13 -0.26 4.61 -5.41
C GLY A 13 -0.87 3.33 -4.84
N ASP A 14 -0.31 2.16 -5.15
CA ASP A 14 -0.83 0.90 -4.61
C ASP A 14 -0.56 0.74 -3.11
N VAL A 15 0.54 1.31 -2.60
CA VAL A 15 0.87 1.36 -1.17
C VAL A 15 -0.12 2.27 -0.46
N ALA A 16 -0.36 3.47 -1.00
CA ALA A 16 -1.38 4.39 -0.47
C ALA A 16 -2.79 3.75 -0.48
N MET A 17 -3.14 3.00 -1.51
CA MET A 17 -4.41 2.27 -1.57
C MET A 17 -4.55 1.16 -0.52
N THR A 18 -3.49 0.77 0.20
CA THR A 18 -3.62 -0.15 1.34
C THR A 18 -4.11 0.54 2.61
N ILE A 19 -3.90 1.86 2.74
CA ILE A 19 -4.20 2.64 3.94
C ILE A 19 -5.66 2.47 4.38
N PRO A 20 -6.68 2.64 3.50
CA PRO A 20 -8.08 2.49 3.94
C PRO A 20 -8.37 1.10 4.51
N VAL A 21 -7.78 0.06 3.92
CA VAL A 21 -8.02 -1.33 4.33
C VAL A 21 -7.31 -1.64 5.64
N ILE A 22 -6.07 -1.17 5.80
CA ILE A 22 -5.28 -1.34 7.02
C ILE A 22 -5.90 -0.55 8.18
N HIS A 23 -6.32 0.69 7.93
CA HIS A 23 -7.04 1.48 8.91
C HIS A 23 -8.31 0.78 9.38
N SER A 24 -9.16 0.33 8.45
CA SER A 24 -10.38 -0.38 8.82
C SER A 24 -10.12 -1.69 9.55
N LEU A 25 -9.09 -2.45 9.17
CA LEU A 25 -8.65 -3.63 9.93
C LEU A 25 -8.25 -3.26 11.36
N ALA A 26 -7.45 -2.21 11.51
CA ALA A 26 -6.92 -1.77 12.80
C ALA A 26 -8.03 -1.31 13.77
N VAL A 27 -9.02 -0.57 13.25
CA VAL A 27 -10.19 -0.12 14.02
C VAL A 27 -11.13 -1.27 14.35
N GLN A 28 -11.36 -2.19 13.41
CA GLN A 28 -12.28 -3.33 13.62
C GLN A 28 -11.68 -4.39 14.56
N TYR A 29 -10.35 -4.50 14.62
CA TYR A 29 -9.62 -5.46 15.45
C TYR A 29 -8.55 -4.78 16.31
N PRO A 30 -8.94 -3.95 17.31
CA PRO A 30 -7.99 -3.19 18.13
C PRO A 30 -7.05 -4.08 18.96
N GLN A 31 -7.44 -5.32 19.24
CA GLN A 31 -6.66 -6.34 19.94
C GLN A 31 -5.61 -7.04 19.05
N HIS A 32 -5.44 -6.65 17.79
CA HIS A 32 -4.44 -7.22 16.90
C HIS A 32 -3.36 -6.19 16.59
N GLU A 33 -2.10 -6.65 16.55
CA GLU A 33 -0.96 -5.84 16.12
C GLU A 33 -0.76 -6.04 14.62
N ILE A 34 -0.75 -4.95 13.87
CA ILE A 34 -0.61 -4.96 12.42
C ILE A 34 0.73 -4.35 12.08
N THR A 35 1.59 -5.08 11.37
CA THR A 35 2.87 -4.57 10.88
C THR A 35 2.86 -4.50 9.37
N VAL A 36 3.10 -3.32 8.82
CA VAL A 36 3.20 -3.10 7.39
C VAL A 36 4.65 -3.19 6.94
N LEU A 37 4.94 -4.10 6.02
CA LEU A 37 6.23 -4.24 5.37
C LEU A 37 6.21 -3.59 3.98
N SER A 38 6.97 -2.50 3.84
CA SER A 38 7.10 -1.75 2.59
C SER A 38 8.49 -1.16 2.42
N ARG A 39 8.76 -0.41 1.35
CA ARG A 39 10.04 0.32 1.22
C ARG A 39 10.08 1.45 2.25
N ALA A 40 11.22 1.67 2.88
CA ALA A 40 11.38 2.67 3.95
C ALA A 40 10.89 4.08 3.55
N VAL A 41 11.11 4.49 2.30
CA VAL A 41 10.63 5.77 1.74
C VAL A 41 9.11 5.97 1.80
N TRP A 42 8.33 4.91 1.99
CA TRP A 42 6.87 4.98 2.09
C TRP A 42 6.35 5.03 3.52
N GLN A 43 7.22 4.96 4.53
CA GLN A 43 6.84 5.05 5.94
C GLN A 43 5.98 6.28 6.27
N PRO A 44 6.24 7.49 5.74
CA PRO A 44 5.43 8.66 6.05
C PRO A 44 3.93 8.50 5.71
N LEU A 45 3.58 7.66 4.73
CA LEU A 45 2.18 7.41 4.35
C LEU A 45 1.37 6.71 5.43
N PHE A 46 2.02 6.07 6.40
CA PHE A 46 1.39 5.33 7.48
C PHE A 46 1.37 6.13 8.79
N GLN A 47 1.83 7.39 8.76
CA GLN A 47 1.67 8.31 9.89
C GLN A 47 0.18 8.62 10.10
N GLY A 48 -0.24 8.72 11.36
CA GLY A 48 -1.64 8.99 11.72
C GLY A 48 -2.56 7.77 11.67
N LEU A 49 -2.06 6.58 11.35
CA LEU A 49 -2.82 5.34 11.52
C LEU A 49 -2.99 4.97 13.00
N PRO A 50 -3.99 4.11 13.34
CA PRO A 50 -4.22 3.67 14.70
C PRO A 50 -2.97 3.08 15.36
N ALA A 51 -2.86 3.20 16.69
CA ALA A 51 -1.65 2.87 17.45
C ALA A 51 -1.22 1.39 17.35
N ASN A 52 -2.12 0.49 16.99
CA ASN A 52 -1.83 -0.93 16.73
C ASN A 52 -1.28 -1.20 15.32
N VAL A 53 -0.97 -0.16 14.54
CA VAL A 53 -0.33 -0.27 13.22
C VAL A 53 1.13 0.18 13.30
N GLY A 54 2.05 -0.78 13.15
CA GLY A 54 3.49 -0.56 12.99
C GLY A 54 3.95 -0.63 11.54
N PHE A 55 5.19 -0.18 11.29
CA PHE A 55 5.81 -0.19 9.97
C PHE A 55 7.25 -0.73 10.01
N VAL A 56 7.60 -1.59 9.06
CA VAL A 56 8.96 -2.10 8.85
C VAL A 56 9.43 -1.67 7.46
N GLY A 57 10.51 -0.89 7.45
CA GLY A 57 11.15 -0.40 6.22
C GLY A 57 12.13 -1.40 5.62
N ALA A 58 11.80 -1.92 4.44
CA ALA A 58 12.68 -2.78 3.66
C ALA A 58 13.55 -1.97 2.70
N ASP A 59 14.87 -2.00 2.89
CA ASP A 59 15.84 -1.56 1.89
C ASP A 59 16.11 -2.64 0.83
N LEU A 60 15.22 -2.72 -0.17
CA LEU A 60 15.31 -3.70 -1.26
C LEU A 60 16.44 -3.41 -2.28
N THR A 61 17.16 -2.31 -2.10
CA THR A 61 18.23 -1.82 -2.99
C THR A 61 19.61 -1.92 -2.36
N GLY A 62 19.72 -1.90 -1.03
CA GLY A 62 20.93 -2.15 -0.26
C GLY A 62 20.79 -3.41 0.58
N LYS A 63 20.57 -3.27 1.90
CA LYS A 63 20.66 -4.36 2.90
C LYS A 63 19.84 -5.60 2.53
N HIS A 64 18.65 -5.42 1.97
CA HIS A 64 17.73 -6.51 1.62
C HIS A 64 17.73 -6.87 0.13
N LYS A 65 18.80 -6.54 -0.59
CA LYS A 65 18.94 -6.86 -2.03
C LYS A 65 19.30 -8.33 -2.25
N GLY A 66 18.70 -8.92 -3.29
CA GLY A 66 18.98 -10.30 -3.69
C GLY A 66 18.45 -11.34 -2.72
N LEU A 67 18.83 -12.61 -2.91
CA LEU A 67 18.35 -13.71 -2.08
C LEU A 67 18.90 -13.65 -0.65
N TRP A 68 20.18 -13.31 -0.49
CA TRP A 68 20.82 -13.12 0.82
C TRP A 68 20.20 -11.96 1.60
N GLY A 69 19.93 -10.83 0.95
CA GLY A 69 19.26 -9.71 1.60
C GLY A 69 17.80 -10.02 1.98
N LEU A 70 17.07 -10.76 1.13
CA LEU A 70 15.73 -11.24 1.48
C LEU A 70 15.75 -12.26 2.61
N ASN A 71 16.80 -13.06 2.72
CA ASN A 71 17.05 -13.95 3.85
C ASN A 71 17.23 -13.17 5.16
N SER A 72 18.06 -12.10 5.15
CA SER A 72 18.21 -11.19 6.29
C SER A 72 16.86 -10.61 6.70
N LEU A 73 16.12 -10.08 5.72
CA LEU A 73 14.79 -9.51 5.96
C LEU A 73 13.84 -10.54 6.56
N TYR A 74 13.85 -11.78 6.07
CA TYR A 74 13.06 -12.85 6.65
C TYR A 74 13.44 -13.14 8.10
N SER A 75 14.74 -13.21 8.43
CA SER A 75 15.22 -13.44 9.80
C SER A 75 14.75 -12.34 10.75
N GLU A 76 14.82 -11.07 10.33
CA GLU A 76 14.33 -9.92 11.08
C GLU A 76 12.82 -10.01 11.32
N LEU A 77 12.04 -10.32 10.29
CA LEU A 77 10.59 -10.47 10.42
C LEU A 77 10.20 -11.70 11.26
N LYS A 78 10.97 -12.78 11.19
CA LYS A 78 10.73 -14.00 11.97
C LYS A 78 10.85 -13.72 13.48
N ALA A 79 11.81 -12.88 13.88
CA ALA A 79 12.01 -12.48 15.27
C ALA A 79 10.84 -11.67 15.86
N MET A 80 9.95 -11.15 15.02
CA MET A 80 8.76 -10.41 15.47
C MET A 80 7.55 -11.32 15.78
N HIS A 81 7.66 -12.62 15.51
CA HIS A 81 6.66 -13.64 15.86
C HIS A 81 5.25 -13.38 15.27
N PHE A 82 5.15 -13.18 13.95
CA PHE A 82 3.86 -13.05 13.28
C PHE A 82 3.02 -14.35 13.29
N ASP A 83 1.71 -14.19 13.42
CA ASP A 83 0.71 -15.26 13.34
C ASP A 83 0.13 -15.38 11.93
N TYR A 84 -0.14 -14.26 11.28
CA TYR A 84 -0.77 -14.21 9.95
C TYR A 84 0.05 -13.39 8.98
N ILE A 85 0.18 -13.86 7.74
CA ILE A 85 0.89 -13.13 6.67
C ILE A 85 -0.06 -12.82 5.51
N ALA A 86 -0.31 -11.53 5.28
CA ALA A 86 -1.13 -11.02 4.19
C ALA A 86 -0.25 -10.41 3.10
N ASP A 87 -0.11 -11.09 1.96
CA ASP A 87 0.62 -10.57 0.80
C ASP A 87 -0.30 -9.78 -0.14
N PHE A 88 -0.28 -8.46 0.03
CA PHE A 88 -0.98 -7.51 -0.83
C PHE A 88 -0.21 -7.21 -2.13
N HIS A 89 0.98 -7.76 -2.32
CA HIS A 89 1.84 -7.46 -3.46
C HIS A 89 1.87 -8.58 -4.50
N HIS A 90 2.05 -9.83 -4.08
CA HIS A 90 2.17 -11.02 -4.93
C HIS A 90 3.15 -10.83 -6.11
N VAL A 91 4.41 -10.53 -5.79
CA VAL A 91 5.57 -10.40 -6.69
C VAL A 91 6.69 -11.34 -6.22
N LEU A 92 7.74 -11.56 -7.02
CA LEU A 92 8.79 -12.55 -6.70
C LEU A 92 9.37 -12.39 -5.28
N ARG A 93 9.70 -11.16 -4.88
CA ARG A 93 10.23 -10.86 -3.54
C ARG A 93 9.24 -11.18 -2.42
N SER A 94 7.96 -10.82 -2.58
CA SER A 94 6.94 -11.13 -1.56
C SER A 94 6.63 -12.63 -1.53
N LYS A 95 6.56 -13.28 -2.70
CA LYS A 95 6.39 -14.73 -2.84
C LYS A 95 7.50 -15.51 -2.13
N TYR A 96 8.74 -15.03 -2.20
CA TYR A 96 9.85 -15.61 -1.47
C TYR A 96 9.62 -15.57 0.04
N LEU A 97 9.29 -14.40 0.59
CA LEU A 97 8.97 -14.26 2.03
C LEU A 97 7.78 -15.14 2.42
N CYS A 98 6.71 -15.12 1.63
CA CYS A 98 5.53 -15.96 1.83
C CYS A 98 5.85 -17.46 1.84
N LEU A 99 6.73 -17.92 0.95
CA LEU A 99 7.17 -19.32 0.93
C LEU A 99 7.90 -19.65 2.25
N ARG A 100 8.81 -18.78 2.70
CA ARG A 100 9.55 -18.98 3.94
C ARG A 100 8.64 -19.02 5.17
N PHE A 101 7.64 -18.15 5.24
CA PHE A 101 6.64 -18.19 6.30
C PHE A 101 5.73 -19.43 6.24
N ARG A 102 5.34 -19.88 5.04
CA ARG A 102 4.60 -21.15 4.88
C ARG A 102 5.41 -22.34 5.36
N LEU A 103 6.71 -22.41 5.04
CA LEU A 103 7.61 -23.44 5.54
C LEU A 103 7.80 -23.39 7.07
N ALA A 104 7.55 -22.23 7.68
CA ALA A 104 7.49 -22.06 9.13
C ALA A 104 6.07 -22.26 9.71
N ASN A 105 5.18 -22.92 8.97
CA ASN A 105 3.79 -23.23 9.35
C ASN A 105 2.94 -21.99 9.71
N LYS A 106 3.23 -20.84 9.11
CA LYS A 106 2.39 -19.64 9.27
C LYS A 106 1.29 -19.58 8.20
N PRO A 107 0.03 -19.30 8.57
CA PRO A 107 -1.03 -18.98 7.62
C PRO A 107 -0.63 -17.82 6.71
N VAL A 108 -0.72 -18.03 5.39
CA VAL A 108 -0.40 -17.02 4.38
C VAL A 108 -1.51 -16.92 3.35
N ALA A 109 -2.01 -15.71 3.13
CA ALA A 109 -2.91 -15.41 2.03
C ALA A 109 -2.27 -14.38 1.09
N SER A 110 -2.60 -14.44 -0.20
CA SER A 110 -2.04 -13.54 -1.21
C SER A 110 -3.11 -12.99 -2.14
N ILE A 111 -2.89 -11.75 -2.58
CA ILE A 111 -3.82 -11.03 -3.46
C ILE A 111 -4.05 -11.77 -4.79
N CYS A 112 -5.33 -11.98 -5.11
CA CYS A 112 -5.72 -12.36 -6.46
C CYS A 112 -5.79 -11.11 -7.35
N LYS A 113 -4.80 -10.95 -8.24
CA LYS A 113 -4.68 -9.77 -9.12
C LYS A 113 -5.74 -9.67 -10.22
N GLY A 114 -6.54 -10.73 -10.44
CA GLY A 114 -7.59 -10.76 -11.46
C GLY A 114 -7.08 -10.62 -12.89
N ARG A 115 -5.88 -11.15 -13.18
CA ARG A 115 -5.21 -10.97 -14.47
C ARG A 115 -6.04 -11.48 -15.66
N ALA A 116 -6.77 -12.59 -15.47
CA ALA A 116 -7.63 -13.16 -16.52
C ALA A 116 -8.76 -12.21 -16.91
N GLY A 117 -9.52 -11.67 -15.93
CA GLY A 117 -10.59 -10.70 -16.19
C GLY A 117 -10.06 -9.41 -16.84
N LYS A 118 -8.94 -8.88 -16.33
CA LYS A 118 -8.26 -7.73 -16.95
C LYS A 118 -7.84 -8.00 -18.40
N LYS A 119 -7.32 -9.19 -18.70
CA LYS A 119 -6.95 -9.59 -20.06
C LYS A 119 -8.18 -9.66 -20.98
N LYS A 120 -9.32 -10.17 -20.48
CA LYS A 120 -10.58 -10.22 -21.21
C LYS A 120 -11.12 -8.81 -21.54
N LEU A 121 -10.88 -7.82 -20.68
CA LEU A 121 -11.30 -6.44 -20.92
C LEU A 121 -10.47 -5.73 -22.01
N VAL A 122 -9.16 -5.94 -22.01
CA VAL A 122 -8.23 -5.16 -22.87
C VAL A 122 -7.80 -5.87 -24.15
N ARG A 123 -8.31 -7.08 -24.42
CA ARG A 123 -7.97 -7.83 -25.65
C ARG A 123 -8.49 -7.13 -26.91
N ARG A 124 -7.87 -7.43 -28.06
CA ARG A 124 -8.17 -6.76 -29.33
C ARG A 124 -9.61 -7.00 -29.82
N HIS A 125 -10.09 -8.24 -29.75
CA HIS A 125 -11.43 -8.64 -30.23
C HIS A 125 -12.25 -9.30 -29.11
N ASP A 126 -13.58 -9.24 -29.22
CA ASP A 126 -14.56 -9.86 -28.31
C ASP A 126 -14.52 -9.36 -26.85
N LYS A 127 -14.08 -8.13 -26.59
CA LYS A 127 -13.91 -7.59 -25.23
C LYS A 127 -15.12 -7.89 -24.32
N VAL A 128 -14.83 -8.40 -23.13
CA VAL A 128 -15.86 -8.64 -22.11
C VAL A 128 -15.84 -7.46 -21.17
N MET A 129 -16.83 -6.57 -21.30
CA MET A 129 -16.94 -5.30 -20.57
C MET A 129 -17.54 -5.48 -19.17
N GLU A 130 -16.88 -6.29 -18.34
CA GLU A 130 -17.28 -6.53 -16.96
C GLU A 130 -16.47 -5.70 -15.98
N ASN A 131 -17.17 -5.10 -15.00
CA ASN A 131 -16.51 -4.37 -13.93
C ASN A 131 -15.59 -5.29 -13.12
N GLN A 132 -14.36 -4.84 -12.87
CA GLN A 132 -13.39 -5.62 -12.10
C GLN A 132 -13.44 -5.23 -10.64
N LYS A 133 -13.24 -6.22 -9.76
CA LYS A 133 -13.02 -5.94 -8.33
C LYS A 133 -11.95 -4.85 -8.14
N SER A 134 -12.28 -3.85 -7.31
CA SER A 134 -11.39 -2.78 -6.89
C SER A 134 -10.18 -3.33 -6.13
N SER A 135 -9.08 -2.56 -6.06
CA SER A 135 -7.91 -2.97 -5.27
C SER A 135 -8.23 -3.10 -3.78
N PHE A 136 -9.06 -2.20 -3.24
CA PHE A 136 -9.51 -2.26 -1.84
C PHE A 136 -10.21 -3.59 -1.53
N ARG A 137 -11.16 -4.01 -2.36
CA ARG A 137 -11.83 -5.29 -2.18
C ARG A 137 -10.88 -6.47 -2.33
N ARG A 138 -9.90 -6.39 -3.23
CA ARG A 138 -8.88 -7.45 -3.38
C ARG A 138 -7.96 -7.57 -2.17
N TYR A 139 -7.67 -6.47 -1.47
CA TYR A 139 -6.94 -6.50 -0.20
C TYR A 139 -7.80 -7.06 0.92
N ALA A 140 -9.08 -6.66 1.01
CA ALA A 140 -10.03 -7.24 1.96
C ALA A 140 -10.21 -8.75 1.76
N ASP A 141 -10.31 -9.23 0.51
CA ASP A 141 -10.36 -10.66 0.16
C ASP A 141 -9.15 -11.46 0.70
N VAL A 142 -7.98 -10.82 0.88
CA VAL A 142 -6.79 -11.48 1.45
C VAL A 142 -6.93 -11.64 2.96
N LEU A 143 -7.43 -10.62 3.64
CA LEU A 143 -7.64 -10.64 5.09
C LEU A 143 -8.78 -11.61 5.44
N GLU A 144 -9.86 -11.63 4.66
CA GLU A 144 -10.97 -12.58 4.82
C GLU A 144 -10.50 -14.03 4.72
N LYS A 145 -9.58 -14.35 3.81
CA LYS A 145 -8.96 -15.69 3.71
C LYS A 145 -8.13 -16.08 4.94
N LEU A 146 -7.72 -15.12 5.75
CA LEU A 146 -7.02 -15.34 7.02
C LEU A 146 -7.99 -15.34 8.21
N GLY A 147 -9.30 -15.34 7.97
CA GLY A 147 -10.33 -15.26 9.02
C GLY A 147 -10.56 -13.86 9.57
N LEU A 148 -10.11 -12.81 8.86
CA LEU A 148 -10.20 -11.41 9.26
C LEU A 148 -11.01 -10.61 8.24
N PRO A 149 -12.33 -10.84 8.09
CA PRO A 149 -13.15 -10.07 7.17
C PRO A 149 -13.16 -8.59 7.57
N VAL A 150 -12.91 -7.68 6.64
CA VAL A 150 -12.85 -6.23 6.92
C VAL A 150 -13.96 -5.50 6.19
N LEU A 151 -14.72 -4.70 6.93
CA LEU A 151 -15.63 -3.71 6.38
C LEU A 151 -14.88 -2.39 6.22
N LEU A 152 -14.91 -1.82 5.01
CA LEU A 152 -14.19 -0.57 4.73
C LEU A 152 -14.94 0.60 5.39
N ASN A 153 -14.37 1.11 6.47
CA ASN A 153 -14.78 2.30 7.17
C ASN A 153 -13.56 3.22 7.31
N PHE A 154 -13.27 3.96 6.24
CA PHE A 154 -12.18 4.91 6.19
C PHE A 154 -12.66 6.16 5.43
N SER A 155 -12.49 7.32 6.06
CA SER A 155 -12.79 8.62 5.47
C SER A 155 -11.49 9.30 5.04
N SER A 156 -10.57 9.51 5.98
CA SER A 156 -9.38 10.35 5.80
C SER A 156 -8.27 9.91 6.77
N ILE A 157 -7.01 10.11 6.35
CA ILE A 157 -5.84 9.98 7.24
C ILE A 157 -5.76 11.11 8.28
N TYR A 158 -6.52 12.19 8.07
CA TYR A 158 -6.60 13.33 8.99
C TYR A 158 -7.89 13.31 9.82
N GLY A 159 -8.71 12.25 9.73
CA GLY A 159 -10.05 12.21 10.30
C GLY A 159 -10.92 13.36 9.77
N GLU A 160 -11.62 14.05 10.67
CA GLU A 160 -12.41 15.26 10.37
C GLU A 160 -11.54 16.52 10.18
N GLY A 161 -10.25 16.42 10.48
CA GLY A 161 -9.29 17.51 10.36
C GLY A 161 -8.73 17.68 8.94
N LYS A 162 -7.80 18.62 8.81
CA LYS A 162 -7.01 18.84 7.60
C LYS A 162 -5.54 18.60 7.90
N GLY A 163 -4.74 18.38 6.85
CA GLY A 163 -3.29 18.33 6.99
C GLY A 163 -2.74 19.62 7.60
N ASN A 164 -1.62 19.49 8.31
CA ASN A 164 -0.96 20.62 8.94
C ASN A 164 -0.23 21.47 7.88
N PHE A 165 -0.78 22.64 7.56
CA PHE A 165 -0.19 23.54 6.56
C PHE A 165 1.21 24.07 6.95
N ALA A 166 1.54 24.09 8.24
CA ALA A 166 2.87 24.48 8.70
C ALA A 166 3.98 23.56 8.15
N GLU A 167 3.65 22.32 7.75
CA GLU A 167 4.61 21.37 7.19
C GLU A 167 5.09 21.75 5.77
N ILE A 168 4.29 22.55 5.04
CA ILE A 168 4.61 22.96 3.66
C ILE A 168 4.97 24.45 3.54
N GLU A 169 4.69 25.23 4.57
CA GLU A 169 5.01 26.66 4.66
C GLU A 169 6.48 27.00 4.34
N PRO A 170 7.50 26.20 4.73
CA PRO A 170 8.89 26.46 4.34
C PRO A 170 9.14 26.45 2.83
N VAL A 171 8.26 25.82 2.04
CA VAL A 171 8.38 25.71 0.58
C VAL A 171 7.43 26.67 -0.13
N THR A 172 6.24 26.90 0.44
CA THR A 172 5.18 27.69 -0.20
C THR A 172 5.13 29.15 0.26
N GLY A 173 5.73 29.46 1.41
CA GLY A 173 5.41 30.68 2.16
C GLY A 173 4.06 30.61 2.87
N PRO A 174 3.70 31.66 3.63
CA PRO A 174 2.41 31.74 4.31
C PRO A 174 1.27 31.85 3.30
N LYS A 175 0.13 31.27 3.62
CA LYS A 175 -1.05 31.26 2.73
C LYS A 175 -1.73 32.63 2.60
N GLU A 176 -1.64 33.48 3.63
CA GLU A 176 -2.18 34.86 3.65
C GLU A 176 -3.61 35.03 3.10
N GLY A 177 -4.48 34.03 3.32
CA GLY A 177 -5.86 34.05 2.81
C GLY A 177 -6.02 33.76 1.31
N GLN A 178 -4.94 33.46 0.59
CA GLN A 178 -4.98 33.13 -0.82
C GLN A 178 -5.56 31.73 -1.07
N LYS A 179 -6.30 31.58 -2.18
CA LYS A 179 -6.72 30.26 -2.67
C LYS A 179 -5.55 29.61 -3.37
N TRP A 180 -5.28 28.35 -3.05
CA TRP A 180 -4.20 27.58 -3.68
C TRP A 180 -4.79 26.47 -4.54
N ILE A 181 -4.15 26.23 -5.67
CA ILE A 181 -4.46 25.13 -6.58
C ILE A 181 -3.21 24.24 -6.63
N GLY A 182 -3.35 22.99 -6.22
CA GLY A 182 -2.28 22.00 -6.30
C GLY A 182 -2.25 21.33 -7.67
N ILE A 183 -1.07 21.26 -8.29
CA ILE A 183 -0.88 20.63 -9.60
C ILE A 183 0.22 19.57 -9.49
N ALA A 184 -0.05 18.37 -10.01
CA ALA A 184 0.91 17.26 -10.08
C ALA A 184 1.16 16.92 -11.56
N PRO A 185 2.03 17.67 -12.26
CA PRO A 185 2.13 17.60 -13.72
C PRO A 185 2.88 16.36 -14.22
N PHE A 186 3.55 15.63 -13.32
CA PHE A 186 4.43 14.54 -13.68
C PHE A 186 3.83 13.16 -13.41
N ALA A 187 4.24 12.20 -14.24
CA ALA A 187 3.93 10.79 -14.09
C ALA A 187 5.18 9.95 -14.38
N LYS A 188 5.20 8.72 -13.87
CA LYS A 188 6.30 7.78 -14.09
C LYS A 188 6.57 7.50 -15.59
N HIS A 189 5.52 7.52 -16.42
CA HIS A 189 5.61 7.20 -17.83
C HIS A 189 5.31 8.45 -18.65
N ARG A 190 6.20 8.78 -19.61
CA ARG A 190 6.08 9.99 -20.44
C ARG A 190 4.72 10.10 -21.14
N GLY A 191 4.17 8.99 -21.64
CA GLY A 191 2.84 8.98 -22.28
C GLY A 191 1.66 9.22 -21.33
N LYS A 192 1.90 9.45 -20.04
CA LYS A 192 0.90 9.84 -19.04
C LYS A 192 1.15 11.26 -18.48
N ILE A 193 2.07 12.00 -19.08
CA ILE A 193 2.37 13.39 -18.74
C ILE A 193 1.58 14.26 -19.73
N TYR A 194 0.79 15.21 -19.22
CA TYR A 194 0.15 16.22 -20.06
C TYR A 194 1.25 17.11 -20.68
N PRO A 195 1.18 17.49 -21.98
CA PRO A 195 2.22 18.31 -22.60
C PRO A 195 2.54 19.54 -21.76
N LEU A 196 3.83 19.77 -21.49
CA LEU A 196 4.26 20.80 -20.54
C LEU A 196 3.88 22.19 -21.03
N GLU A 197 3.98 22.41 -22.34
CA GLU A 197 3.62 23.67 -23.00
C GLU A 197 2.13 23.99 -22.80
N LEU A 198 1.27 22.96 -22.78
CA LEU A 198 -0.16 23.13 -22.50
C LEU A 198 -0.45 23.26 -21.01
N GLN A 199 0.35 22.61 -20.15
CA GLN A 199 0.23 22.75 -18.70
C GLN A 199 0.61 24.18 -18.27
N GLU A 200 1.62 24.78 -18.88
CA GLU A 200 2.02 26.17 -18.66
C GLU A 200 0.90 27.15 -19.01
N GLN A 201 0.20 26.93 -20.13
CA GLN A 201 -0.98 27.73 -20.51
C GLN A 201 -2.13 27.64 -19.51
N VAL A 202 -2.26 26.53 -18.77
CA VAL A 202 -3.27 26.37 -17.71
C VAL A 202 -2.87 27.10 -16.43
N ILE A 203 -1.57 27.30 -16.19
CA ILE A 203 -1.02 27.90 -14.98
C ILE A 203 -0.87 29.42 -15.12
N ALA A 204 -0.55 29.90 -16.32
CA ALA A 204 -0.39 31.32 -16.65
C ALA A 204 -1.70 32.11 -16.49
#